data_AF-A0A6I3DDF3-F1
#
_entry.id   AF-A0A6I3DDF3-F1
#
_cell.length_a   1.000
_cell.length_b   1.000
_cell.length_c   1.000
_cell.angle_alpha   90.00
_cell.angle_beta   90.00
_cell.angle_gamma   90.00
#
_symmetry.space_group_name_H-M   'P 1'
#
loop_
_entity.id
_entity.type
_entity.pdbx_description
1 polymer ?
#
loop_
_entity_poly.entity_id
_entity_poly.type
_entity_poly.pdbx_seq_one_letter_code
_entity_poly.pdbx_strand_id
1 'polypeptide(L)'
;MSQARVAGPVKIVGSGLIGTSIGLALTGLGIRVLLSDSSPAVSKLAVDFGAGEKFEPAMEPELVVVCVPPDVAASVIDAELRAHP
;
A
#
# COMPACT_ATOMS: atom_id res chain seq x y z
N MET A 1 -0.53 -17.77 -16.62
CA MET A 1 -0.71 -16.92 -15.41
C MET A 1 0.68 -16.64 -14.86
N SER A 2 1.10 -15.38 -14.79
CA SER A 2 2.41 -15.03 -14.23
C SER A 2 2.38 -15.24 -12.72
N GLN A 3 3.32 -15.99 -12.18
CA GLN A 3 3.47 -16.17 -10.74
C GLN A 3 3.97 -14.85 -10.13
N ALA A 4 3.32 -14.39 -9.05
CA ALA A 4 3.80 -13.23 -8.29
C ALA A 4 5.20 -13.52 -7.72
N ARG A 5 6.11 -12.55 -7.83
CA ARG A 5 7.49 -12.66 -7.31
C ARG A 5 7.62 -12.21 -5.84
N VAL A 6 6.57 -11.60 -5.31
CA VAL A 6 6.44 -11.16 -3.92
C VAL A 6 5.41 -12.04 -3.21
N ALA A 7 5.64 -12.36 -1.93
CA ALA A 7 4.71 -13.12 -1.10
C ALA A 7 3.76 -12.18 -0.34
N GLY A 8 4.27 -11.03 0.13
CA GLY A 8 3.49 -10.03 0.87
C GLY A 8 3.45 -10.36 2.37
N PRO A 9 2.98 -9.43 3.22
CA PRO A 9 2.08 -8.34 2.86
C PRO A 9 2.77 -7.16 2.18
N VAL A 10 2.13 -6.57 1.17
CA VAL A 10 2.61 -5.34 0.51
C VAL A 10 1.84 -4.14 1.06
N LYS A 11 2.53 -3.20 1.71
CA LYS A 11 1.94 -1.94 2.14
C LYS A 11 2.03 -0.91 1.03
N ILE A 12 0.92 -0.26 0.72
CA ILE A 12 0.85 0.86 -0.23
C ILE A 12 0.55 2.12 0.56
N VAL A 13 1.46 3.09 0.48
CA VAL A 13 1.31 4.42 1.09
C VAL A 13 0.91 5.41 0.02
N GLY A 14 -0.30 5.94 0.10
CA GLY A 14 -0.97 6.70 -0.95
C GLY A 14 -1.85 5.79 -1.79
N SER A 15 -3.16 5.85 -1.60
CA SER A 15 -4.17 5.04 -2.28
C SER A 15 -5.02 5.87 -3.26
N GLY A 16 -4.38 6.81 -3.97
CA GLY A 16 -4.96 7.48 -5.14
C GLY A 16 -5.09 6.55 -6.36
N LEU A 17 -5.10 7.10 -7.58
CA LEU A 17 -5.25 6.30 -8.81
C LEU A 17 -4.18 5.20 -8.94
N ILE A 18 -2.91 5.56 -8.78
CA ILE A 18 -1.79 4.62 -8.95
C ILE A 18 -1.77 3.58 -7.82
N GLY A 19 -1.84 4.02 -6.56
CA GLY A 19 -1.81 3.11 -5.41
C GLY A 19 -2.98 2.13 -5.41
N THR A 20 -4.20 2.61 -5.71
CA THR A 20 -5.38 1.74 -5.85
C THR A 20 -5.21 0.76 -7.00
N SER A 21 -4.71 1.19 -8.16
CA SER A 21 -4.48 0.29 -9.29
C SER A 21 -3.47 -0.81 -8.98
N ILE A 22 -2.38 -0.50 -8.26
CA ILE A 22 -1.40 -1.48 -7.82
C ILE A 22 -2.05 -2.43 -6.81
N GLY A 23 -2.79 -1.91 -5.83
CA GLY A 23 -3.47 -2.71 -4.82
C GLY A 23 -4.47 -3.70 -5.41
N LEU A 24 -5.28 -3.26 -6.37
CA LEU A 24 -6.22 -4.13 -7.11
C LEU A 24 -5.49 -5.24 -7.86
N ALA A 25 -4.40 -4.91 -8.54
CA ALA A 25 -3.62 -5.90 -9.29
C ALA A 25 -2.98 -6.95 -8.37
N LEU A 26 -2.38 -6.52 -7.26
CA LEU A 26 -1.76 -7.42 -6.28
C LEU A 26 -2.80 -8.28 -5.55
N THR A 27 -3.92 -7.68 -5.13
CA THR A 27 -5.03 -8.40 -4.50
C THR A 27 -5.61 -9.44 -5.46
N GLY A 28 -5.76 -9.12 -6.74
CA GLY A 28 -6.18 -10.06 -7.79
C GLY A 28 -5.20 -11.22 -8.03
N LEU A 29 -3.92 -11.06 -7.64
CA LEU A 29 -2.91 -12.12 -7.63
C LEU A 29 -2.87 -12.90 -6.32
N GLY A 30 -3.77 -12.64 -5.37
CA GLY A 30 -3.82 -13.27 -4.06
C GLY A 30 -2.76 -12.75 -3.07
N ILE A 31 -2.09 -11.64 -3.37
CA ILE A 31 -1.14 -11.01 -2.47
C ILE A 31 -1.89 -10.14 -1.47
N ARG A 32 -1.56 -10.29 -0.17
CA ARG A 32 -2.15 -9.45 0.88
C ARG A 32 -1.65 -8.02 0.74
N VAL A 33 -2.57 -7.07 0.59
CA VAL A 33 -2.26 -5.63 0.43
C VAL A 33 -2.77 -4.84 1.63
N LEU A 34 -1.92 -3.99 2.19
CA LEU A 34 -2.23 -3.07 3.29
C LEU A 34 -2.23 -1.64 2.76
N LEU A 35 -3.29 -0.88 2.99
CA LEU A 35 -3.49 0.46 2.46
C LEU A 35 -3.35 1.50 3.57
N SER A 36 -2.49 2.50 3.34
CA SER A 36 -2.33 3.68 4.19
C SER A 36 -2.43 4.93 3.33
N ASP A 37 -3.18 5.93 3.77
CA ASP A 37 -3.26 7.22 3.10
C ASP A 37 -3.40 8.34 4.14
N SER A 38 -2.85 9.50 3.82
CA SER A 38 -3.06 10.75 4.57
C SER A 38 -4.53 11.14 4.68
N SER A 39 -5.36 10.74 3.71
CA SER A 39 -6.80 10.93 3.67
C SER A 39 -7.53 9.63 4.01
N PRO A 40 -8.17 9.55 5.19
CA PRO A 40 -8.95 8.39 5.59
C PRO A 40 -10.06 8.03 4.60
N ALA A 41 -10.64 9.04 3.93
CA ALA A 41 -11.69 8.84 2.93
C ALA A 41 -11.16 8.14 1.66
N VAL A 42 -9.95 8.50 1.21
CA VAL A 42 -9.32 7.89 0.03
C VAL A 42 -8.92 6.44 0.32
N SER A 43 -8.32 6.18 1.49
CA SER A 43 -8.00 4.83 1.94
C SER A 43 -9.26 3.97 2.06
N LYS A 44 -10.32 4.48 2.69
CA LYS A 44 -11.59 3.77 2.79
C LYS A 44 -12.17 3.43 1.43
N LEU A 45 -12.19 4.37 0.49
CA LEU A 45 -12.73 4.13 -0.86
C LEU A 45 -11.92 3.05 -1.59
N ALA A 46 -10.59 3.06 -1.48
CA ALA A 46 -9.74 2.05 -2.08
C ALA A 46 -9.98 0.64 -1.48
N VAL A 47 -10.20 0.55 -0.17
CA VAL A 47 -10.63 -0.69 0.51
C VAL A 47 -12.00 -1.13 -0.02
N ASP A 48 -12.96 -0.22 -0.14
CA ASP A 48 -14.31 -0.52 -0.66
C ASP A 48 -14.27 -1.00 -2.12
N PHE A 49 -13.27 -0.58 -2.91
CA PHE A 49 -13.00 -1.11 -4.25
C PHE A 49 -12.30 -2.47 -4.28
N GLY A 50 -11.84 -2.98 -3.13
CA GLY A 50 -11.13 -4.26 -3.03
C GLY A 50 -9.64 -4.18 -3.37
N ALA A 51 -9.03 -3.00 -3.24
CA ALA A 51 -7.60 -2.83 -3.48
C ALA A 51 -6.70 -3.39 -2.35
N GLY A 52 -7.28 -3.81 -1.24
CA GLY A 52 -6.59 -4.31 -0.06
C GLY A 52 -7.39 -4.04 1.21
N GLU A 53 -6.74 -4.21 2.36
CA GLU A 53 -7.30 -3.87 3.67
C GLU A 53 -6.59 -2.65 4.26
N LYS A 54 -7.22 -1.99 5.23
CA LYS A 54 -6.60 -0.85 5.92
C LYS A 54 -5.38 -1.31 6.71
N PHE A 55 -4.27 -0.59 6.58
CA PHE A 55 -3.08 -0.81 7.40
C PHE A 55 -3.36 -0.47 8.87
N GLU A 56 -2.92 -1.36 9.77
CA GLU A 56 -2.91 -1.11 11.20
C GLU A 56 -1.46 -1.18 11.72
N PRO A 57 -1.06 -0.34 12.71
CA PRO A 57 0.33 -0.26 13.16
C PRO A 57 0.97 -1.56 13.64
N ALA A 58 0.18 -2.55 14.05
CA ALA A 58 0.66 -3.86 14.49
C ALA A 58 1.01 -4.82 13.32
N MET A 59 0.81 -4.39 12.07
CA MET A 59 1.09 -5.20 10.89
C MET A 59 2.50 -4.93 10.37
N GLU A 60 3.19 -6.00 9.97
CA GLU A 60 4.54 -5.91 9.41
C GLU A 60 4.52 -6.21 7.90
N PRO A 61 4.75 -5.20 7.04
CA PRO A 61 4.84 -5.41 5.60
C PRO A 61 6.22 -5.94 5.18
N GLU A 62 6.24 -6.82 4.19
CA GLU A 62 7.49 -7.29 3.54
C GLU A 62 8.01 -6.29 2.49
N LEU A 63 7.11 -5.48 1.94
CA LEU A 63 7.40 -4.48 0.93
C LEU A 63 6.52 -3.26 1.15
N VAL A 64 7.12 -2.07 1.09
CA VAL A 64 6.40 -0.80 1.08
C VAL A 64 6.51 -0.16 -0.30
N VAL A 65 5.36 0.22 -0.87
CA VAL A 65 5.25 0.95 -2.13
C VAL A 65 4.73 2.36 -1.81
N VAL A 66 5.55 3.37 -2.10
CA VAL A 66 5.22 4.78 -1.84
C VAL A 66 4.67 5.42 -3.11
N CYS A 67 3.37 5.71 -3.09
CA CYS A 67 2.55 6.22 -4.19
C CYS A 67 1.99 7.63 -3.88
N VAL A 68 2.87 8.52 -3.40
CA VAL A 68 2.52 9.90 -3.00
C VAL A 68 3.13 10.93 -3.97
N PRO A 69 2.68 12.20 -3.94
CA PRO A 69 3.31 13.28 -4.69
C PRO A 69 4.83 13.43 -4.41
N PRO A 70 5.61 13.89 -5.40
CA PRO A 70 7.08 13.89 -5.31
C PRO A 70 7.65 14.82 -4.23
N ASP A 71 6.94 15.89 -3.89
CA ASP A 71 7.31 16.87 -2.86
C ASP A 71 7.28 16.30 -1.43
N VAL A 72 6.54 15.21 -1.21
CA VAL A 72 6.45 14.51 0.09
C VAL A 72 7.03 13.10 0.06
N ALA A 73 7.44 12.59 -1.10
CA ALA A 73 7.92 11.23 -1.24
C ALA A 73 9.13 10.93 -0.35
N ALA A 74 10.11 11.83 -0.28
CA ALA A 74 11.32 11.63 0.52
C ALA A 74 11.03 11.49 2.02
N SER A 75 10.15 12.34 2.57
CA SER A 75 9.79 12.30 3.99
C SER A 75 8.96 11.06 4.32
N VAL A 76 8.07 10.64 3.43
CA VAL A 76 7.29 9.40 3.58
C VAL A 76 8.21 8.18 3.54
N ILE A 77 9.17 8.13 2.62
CA ILE A 77 10.13 7.03 2.55
C ILE A 77 10.96 6.92 3.83
N ASP A 78 11.51 8.03 4.34
CA ASP A 78 12.27 8.03 5.60
C ASP A 78 11.41 7.56 6.79
N ALA A 79 10.16 8.03 6.87
CA ALA A 79 9.23 7.61 7.93
C ALA A 79 8.91 6.09 7.86
N GLU A 80 8.67 5.57 6.66
CA GLU A 80 8.36 4.15 6.45
C GLU A 80 9.57 3.25 6.76
N LEU A 81 10.79 3.65 6.38
CA LEU A 81 12.02 2.93 6.73
C LEU A 81 12.28 2.91 8.25
N ARG A 82 11.96 4.01 8.95
CA ARG A 82 12.08 4.05 10.42
C ARG A 82 11.03 3.19 11.12
N ALA A 83 9.83 3.13 10.56
CA ALA A 83 8.73 2.33 11.10
C ALA A 83 8.92 0.82 10.86
N HIS A 84 9.69 0.45 9.82
CA HIS A 84 9.89 -0.93 9.37
C HIS A 84 11.38 -1.18 9.04
N PRO A 85 12.25 -1.35 10.06
CA PRO A 85 13.71 -1.48 9.90
C PRO A 85 14.20 -2.84 9.36
#